data_AF-Q94IT7-F1
#
_entry.id   AF-Q94IT7-F1
#
_cell.length_a   1.000
_cell.length_b   1.000
_cell.length_c   1.000
_cell.angle_alpha   90.00
_cell.angle_beta   90.00
_cell.angle_gamma   90.00
#
_symmetry.space_group_name_H-M   'P 1'
#
loop_
_entity.id
_entity.type
_entity.pdbx_description
1 polymer ?
#
loop_
_entity_poly.entity_id
_entity_poly.type
_entity_poly.pdbx_seq_one_letter_code
_entity_poly.pdbx_strand_id
1 'polypeptide(L)' 'RATVRDPANLKKVRHLLELPQAATRLTLWKADLDVEGSFNEAITGCTGVFHVATPM' A
#
# COMPACT_ATOMS: atom_id res chain seq x y z
N ARG A 1 -6.51 1.41 -2.54
CA ARG A 1 -5.09 1.80 -2.37
C ARG A 1 -4.49 0.91 -1.29
N ALA A 2 -3.26 0.44 -1.45
CA ALA A 2 -2.55 -0.32 -0.43
C ALA A 2 -1.09 0.17 -0.33
N THR A 3 -0.56 0.23 0.89
CA THR A 3 0.82 0.63 1.15
C THR A 3 1.69 -0.59 1.38
N VAL A 4 2.86 -0.62 0.75
CA VAL A 4 3.89 -1.66 0.94
C VAL A 4 5.26 -0.99 1.06
N ARG A 5 6.20 -1.60 1.78
CA ARG A 5 7.56 -1.05 1.91
C ARG A 5 8.33 -1.03 0.59
N ASP A 6 8.09 -2.01 -0.28
CA ASP A 6 8.71 -2.13 -1.59
C ASP A 6 7.71 -2.64 -2.64
N PRO A 7 7.15 -1.74 -3.47
CA PRO A 7 6.26 -2.12 -4.57
C PRO A 7 6.93 -2.96 -5.66
N ALA A 8 8.26 -2.90 -5.81
CA ALA A 8 8.99 -3.67 -6.81
C ALA A 8 9.23 -5.12 -6.39
N ASN A 9 9.00 -5.45 -5.11
CA ASN A 9 9.15 -6.81 -4.62
C ASN A 9 7.97 -7.70 -5.06
N LEU A 10 8.06 -8.25 -6.27
CA LEU A 10 7.02 -9.10 -6.86
C LEU A 10 6.64 -10.28 -5.96
N LYS A 11 7.57 -10.86 -5.18
CA LYS A 11 7.24 -11.94 -4.24
C LYS A 11 6.21 -11.50 -3.19
N LYS A 12 6.28 -10.23 -2.76
CA LYS A 12 5.39 -9.65 -1.75
C LYS A 12 4.17 -8.94 -2.32
N VAL A 13 4.18 -8.54 -3.59
CA VAL A 13 3.04 -7.80 -4.17
C VAL A 13 2.20 -8.62 -5.16
N ARG A 14 2.73 -9.72 -5.71
CA ARG A 14 2.03 -10.52 -6.74
C ARG A 14 0.64 -10.97 -6.28
N HIS A 15 0.51 -11.45 -5.05
CA HIS A 15 -0.78 -11.89 -4.51
C HIS A 15 -1.82 -10.76 -4.41
N LEU A 16 -1.38 -9.50 -4.27
CA LEU A 16 -2.28 -8.33 -4.28
C LEU A 16 -2.69 -7.96 -5.71
N LEU A 17 -1.76 -8.05 -6.66
CA LEU A 17 -1.99 -7.75 -8.08
C LEU A 17 -2.87 -8.80 -8.79
N GLU A 18 -2.87 -10.04 -8.30
CA GLU A 18 -3.69 -11.13 -8.82
C GLU A 18 -5.14 -11.14 -8.27
N LEU A 19 -5.47 -10.23 -7.33
CA LEU A 19 -6.84 -10.12 -6.83
C LEU A 19 -7.81 -9.70 -7.94
N PRO A 20 -9.07 -10.18 -7.90
CA PRO A 20 -10.09 -9.73 -8.83
C PRO A 20 -10.21 -8.19 -8.83
N GLN A 21 -10.18 -7.59 -10.03
CA GLN A 21 -10.27 -6.13 -10.25
C GLN A 21 -9.07 -5.31 -9.73
N ALA A 22 -7.96 -5.93 -9.32
CA ALA A 22 -6.77 -5.20 -8.86
C ALA A 22 -6.24 -4.22 -9.92
N ALA A 23 -6.23 -4.61 -11.20
CA ALA A 23 -5.73 -3.79 -12.31
C ALA A 23 -6.45 -2.43 -12.46
N THR A 24 -7.68 -2.28 -11.97
CA THR A 24 -8.46 -1.04 -12.09
C THR A 24 -8.78 -0.38 -10.75
N ARG A 25 -8.76 -1.13 -9.63
CA ARG A 25 -9.19 -0.63 -8.31
C ARG A 25 -8.09 -0.60 -7.26
N LEU A 26 -6.95 -1.25 -7.53
CA LEU A 26 -5.83 -1.30 -6.60
C LEU A 26 -4.64 -0.51 -7.15
N THR A 27 -4.18 0.46 -6.36
CA THR A 27 -2.89 1.12 -6.55
C THR A 27 -2.00 0.81 -5.36
N LEU A 28 -0.75 0.45 -5.64
CA LEU A 28 0.29 0.19 -4.64
C LEU A 28 1.11 1.46 -4.43
N TRP A 29 1.34 1.80 -3.16
CA TRP A 29 2.09 2.98 -2.74
C TRP A 29 3.24 2.54 -1.86
N LYS A 30 4.41 3.16 -2.04
CA LYS A 30 5.55 2.92 -1.17
C LYS A 30 5.37 3.72 0.13
N ALA A 31 5.37 3.06 1.28
CA ALA A 31 5.37 3.71 2.59
C ALA A 31 6.02 2.81 3.64
N ASP A 32 6.58 3.42 4.68
CA ASP A 32 7.25 2.74 5.79
C ASP A 32 6.95 3.44 7.12
N LEU A 33 6.70 2.67 8.18
CA LEU A 33 6.33 3.20 9.50
C LEU A 33 7.45 4.00 10.14
N ASP A 34 8.70 3.69 9.80
CA ASP A 34 9.89 4.37 10.32
C ASP A 34 10.22 5.65 9.54
N VAL A 35 9.47 5.96 8.47
CA VAL A 35 9.70 7.15 7.63
C VAL A 35 8.53 8.11 7.79
N GLU A 36 8.81 9.22 8.48
CA GLU A 36 7.84 10.29 8.71
C GLU A 36 7.26 10.81 7.38
N GLY A 37 5.95 11.01 7.35
CA GLY A 37 5.23 11.52 6.18
C GLY A 37 5.11 10.56 5.00
N SER A 38 5.68 9.34 5.07
CA SER A 38 5.66 8.39 3.95
C SER A 38 4.26 7.93 3.51
N PHE A 39 3.24 8.11 4.37
CA PHE A 39 1.85 7.77 4.08
C PHE A 39 1.01 8.93 3.54
N ASN A 40 1.53 10.17 3.56
CA ASN A 40 0.75 11.39 3.29
C ASN A 40 0.06 11.33 1.92
N GLU A 41 0.81 10.97 0.87
CA GLU A 41 0.26 10.87 -0.49
C GLU A 41 -0.77 9.75 -0.62
N ALA A 42 -0.50 8.59 -0.02
CA ALA A 42 -1.40 7.43 -0.08
C ALA A 42 -2.74 7.72 0.62
N ILE A 43 -2.72 8.49 1.71
CA ILE A 43 -3.89 8.86 2.52
C ILE A 43 -4.68 10.03 1.90
N THR A 44 -4.02 10.95 1.21
CA THR A 44 -4.66 12.17 0.66
C THR A 44 -5.86 11.83 -0.23
N GLY A 45 -7.05 12.35 0.12
CA GLY A 45 -8.30 12.10 -0.61
C GLY A 45 -8.98 10.76 -0.33
N CYS A 46 -8.48 9.96 0.62
CA CYS A 46 -9.21 8.80 1.13
C CYS A 46 -10.35 9.22 2.06
N THR A 47 -11.52 8.59 1.93
CA THR A 47 -12.65 8.76 2.86
C THR A 47 -12.42 8.04 4.20
N GLY A 48 -11.61 6.99 4.20
CA GLY A 48 -11.28 6.22 5.39
C GLY A 48 -9.94 5.50 5.21
N VAL A 49 -9.29 5.19 6.33
CA VAL A 49 -7.98 4.53 6.39
C VAL A 49 -8.06 3.35 7.36
N PHE A 50 -7.57 2.20 6.92
CA PHE A 50 -7.39 1.02 7.76
C PHE A 50 -5.91 0.84 8.05
N HIS A 51 -5.49 1.11 9.29
CA HIS A 51 -4.12 0.89 9.72
C HIS A 51 -3.96 -0.54 10.26
N VAL A 52 -3.28 -1.38 9.48
CA VAL A 52 -3.06 -2.81 9.79
C VAL A 52 -1.57 -3.13 9.93
N ALA A 53 -0.70 -2.28 9.40
CA ALA A 53 0.75 -2.47 9.48
C ALA A 53 1.24 -2.25 10.92
N THR A 54 2.12 -3.13 11.38
CA THR A 54 2.86 -3.01 12.64
C THR A 54 4.35 -3.23 12.33
N PRO A 55 5.27 -2.63 13.12
CA PRO A 55 6.66 -3.06 13.10
C PRO A 55 6.74 -4.58 13.32
N MET A 56 7.63 -5.23 12.57
CA MET A 56 7.98 -6.65 12.72
C MET A 56 9.35 -6.75 13.35
#